data_AF-A0A959DR30-F1
#
_entry.id   AF-A0A959DR30-F1
#
_cell.length_a   1.000
_cell.length_b   1.000
_cell.length_c   1.000
_cell.angle_alpha   90.00
_cell.angle_beta   90.00
_cell.angle_gamma   90.00
#
_symmetry.space_group_name_H-M   'P 1'
#
loop_
_entity.id
_entity.type
_entity.pdbx_description
1 polymer ?
#
loop_
_entity_poly.entity_id
_entity_poly.type
_entity_poly.pdbx_seq_one_letter_code
_entity_poly.pdbx_strand_id
1 'polypeptide(L)'
;MSSDKYVYNPHTLRFEKVKVSLKQRLMQVFGFASASLVSALLLVYLIHEYFPSPKEKLLLNEIENMKVHYSGLTDQLDMLSKVLNNIQERDANVHRTLLGVDPIDEAVWNGGVGGHQQYEEFQQYENTGQLLISTQKKVDKLERQLYLETKS
;
A
#
# COMPACT_ATOMS: atom_id res chain seq x y z
N MET A 1 13.45 -1.05 -57.95
CA MET A 1 14.28 -0.29 -58.92
C MET A 1 15.07 0.76 -58.16
N SER A 2 16.36 0.54 -57.93
CA SER A 2 17.21 1.49 -57.21
C SER A 2 17.60 2.64 -58.14
N SER A 3 17.07 3.84 -57.92
CA SER A 3 17.55 5.05 -58.60
C SER A 3 18.95 5.38 -58.09
N ASP A 4 19.94 5.14 -58.94
CA ASP A 4 21.31 5.54 -58.67
C ASP A 4 21.39 7.08 -58.70
N LYS A 5 21.85 7.68 -57.60
CA LYS A 5 22.09 9.14 -57.54
C LYS A 5 23.39 9.44 -58.27
N TYR A 6 23.31 10.27 -59.31
CA TYR A 6 24.45 10.80 -60.05
C TYR A 6 24.67 12.26 -59.67
N VAL A 7 25.93 12.66 -59.48
CA VAL A 7 26.32 14.05 -59.21
C VAL A 7 27.28 14.49 -60.31
N TYR A 8 27.10 15.72 -60.80
CA TYR A 8 27.95 16.31 -61.83
C TYR A 8 29.30 16.71 -61.22
N ASN A 9 30.39 16.22 -61.80
CA ASN A 9 31.74 16.59 -61.38
C ASN A 9 32.29 17.70 -62.31
N PRO A 10 32.47 18.94 -61.80
CA PRO A 10 32.89 20.08 -62.62
C PRO A 10 34.33 19.97 -63.14
N HIS A 11 35.15 19.07 -62.59
CA HIS A 11 36.52 18.85 -63.06
C HIS A 11 36.63 17.84 -64.20
N THR A 12 35.68 16.88 -64.29
CA THR A 12 35.68 15.84 -65.34
C THR A 12 34.55 16.04 -66.36
N LEU A 13 33.70 17.06 -66.16
CA LEU A 13 32.51 17.40 -66.96
C LEU A 13 31.54 16.23 -67.16
N ARG A 14 31.58 15.23 -66.26
CA ARG A 14 30.81 13.99 -66.35
C ARG A 14 29.95 13.78 -65.11
N PHE A 15 28.84 13.06 -65.31
CA PHE A 15 28.00 12.59 -64.22
C PHE A 15 28.60 11.33 -63.60
N GLU A 16 28.97 11.42 -62.33
CA GLU A 16 29.56 10.32 -61.57
C GLU A 16 28.56 9.74 -60.57
N LYS A 17 28.50 8.41 -60.49
CA LYS A 17 27.62 7.71 -59.54
C LYS A 17 28.14 7.95 -58.12
N VAL A 18 27.25 8.41 -57.23
CA VAL A 18 27.58 8.64 -55.82
C VAL A 18 27.87 7.29 -55.15
N LYS A 19 29.16 6.99 -54.96
CA LYS A 19 29.63 5.82 -54.20
C LYS A 19 29.68 6.21 -52.72
N VAL A 20 28.61 5.93 -52.00
CA VAL A 20 28.64 6.02 -50.53
C VAL A 20 29.62 4.99 -49.97
N SER A 21 30.59 5.45 -49.20
CA SER A 21 31.54 4.57 -48.52
C SER A 21 30.84 3.70 -47.47
N LEU A 22 31.35 2.49 -47.24
CA LEU A 22 30.81 1.59 -46.20
C LEU A 22 30.79 2.27 -44.81
N LYS A 23 31.81 3.09 -44.52
CA LYS A 23 31.91 3.90 -43.28
C LYS A 23 30.76 4.90 -43.15
N GLN A 24 30.44 5.65 -44.21
CA GLN A 24 29.32 6.61 -44.18
C GLN A 24 27.97 5.91 -44.02
N ARG A 25 27.79 4.75 -44.67
CA ARG A 25 26.57 3.95 -44.53
C ARG A 25 26.39 3.42 -43.11
N LEU A 26 27.48 2.94 -42.49
CA LEU A 26 27.47 2.44 -41.11
C LEU A 26 27.20 3.56 -40.10
N MET A 27 27.75 4.75 -40.31
CA MET A 27 27.52 5.92 -39.46
C MET A 27 26.08 6.45 -39.55
N GLN A 28 25.45 6.40 -40.73
CA GLN A 28 24.03 6.71 -40.87
C GLN A 28 23.16 5.69 -40.12
N VAL A 29 23.42 4.39 -40.28
CA VAL A 29 22.68 3.34 -39.56
C VAL A 29 22.83 3.51 -38.06
N PHE A 30 24.04 3.81 -37.57
CA PHE A 30 24.28 4.07 -36.17
C PHE A 30 23.50 5.29 -35.63
N GLY A 31 23.45 6.39 -36.39
CA GLY A 31 22.69 7.58 -36.01
C GLY A 31 21.17 7.33 -35.94
N PHE A 32 20.63 6.53 -36.87
CA PHE A 32 19.21 6.13 -36.79
C PHE A 32 18.94 5.18 -35.61
N ALA A 33 19.86 4.24 -35.34
CA ALA A 33 19.74 3.30 -34.23
C ALA A 33 19.84 4.00 -32.86
N SER A 34 20.70 5.02 -32.72
CA SER A 34 20.78 5.78 -31.48
C SER A 34 19.53 6.64 -31.26
N ALA A 35 19.04 7.31 -32.31
CA ALA A 35 17.81 8.10 -32.23
C ALA A 35 16.58 7.26 -31.87
N SER A 36 16.46 6.04 -32.42
CA SER A 36 15.36 5.13 -32.07
C SER A 36 15.46 4.64 -30.62
N LEU A 37 16.67 4.34 -30.14
CA LEU A 37 16.90 3.94 -28.75
C LEU A 37 16.52 5.06 -27.76
N VAL A 38 16.96 6.29 -28.02
CA VAL A 38 16.64 7.45 -27.17
C VAL A 38 15.13 7.69 -27.16
N SER A 39 14.48 7.65 -28.33
CA SER A 39 13.02 7.80 -28.43
C SER A 39 12.28 6.72 -27.64
N ALA A 40 12.73 5.46 -27.72
CA ALA A 40 12.14 4.35 -26.97
C ALA A 40 12.28 4.55 -25.45
N LEU A 41 13.46 4.95 -24.96
CA LEU A 41 13.68 5.23 -23.54
C LEU A 41 12.79 6.38 -23.04
N LEU A 42 12.65 7.44 -23.84
CA LEU A 42 11.82 8.60 -23.51
C LEU A 42 10.33 8.21 -23.40
N LEU A 43 9.85 7.38 -24.33
CA LEU A 43 8.48 6.86 -24.28
C LEU A 43 8.25 5.96 -23.07
N VAL A 44 9.19 5.05 -22.76
CA VAL A 44 9.08 4.17 -21.57
C VAL A 44 9.04 5.00 -20.28
N TYR A 45 9.89 6.03 -20.18
CA TYR A 45 9.91 6.93 -19.04
C TYR A 45 8.57 7.66 -18.87
N LEU A 46 8.02 8.23 -19.96
CA LEU A 46 6.71 8.89 -19.93
C LEU A 46 5.58 7.92 -19.55
N ILE A 47 5.60 6.69 -20.07
CA ILE A 47 4.59 5.69 -19.72
C ILE A 47 4.64 5.38 -18.23
N HIS A 48 5.83 5.18 -17.64
CA HIS A 48 5.95 4.90 -16.21
C HIS A 48 5.54 6.06 -15.30
N GLU A 49 5.80 7.31 -15.72
CA GLU A 49 5.42 8.50 -14.93
C GLU A 49 3.91 8.74 -14.94
N TYR A 50 3.26 8.58 -16.10
CA TYR A 50 1.84 8.94 -16.26
C TYR A 50 0.88 7.77 -16.08
N PHE A 51 1.32 6.53 -16.33
CA PHE A 51 0.47 5.34 -16.20
C PHE A 51 0.94 4.49 -15.02
N PRO A 52 0.21 4.53 -13.88
CA PRO A 52 0.51 3.63 -12.78
C PRO A 52 0.41 2.20 -13.28
N SER A 53 1.37 1.38 -12.86
CA SER A 53 1.44 0.01 -13.31
C SER A 53 0.14 -0.71 -12.91
N PRO A 54 -0.43 -1.59 -13.77
CA PRO A 54 -1.63 -2.35 -13.41
C PRO A 54 -1.49 -3.09 -12.07
N LYS A 55 -0.26 -3.49 -11.73
CA LYS A 55 0.06 -4.13 -10.45
C LYS A 55 -0.07 -3.16 -9.27
N GLU A 56 0.37 -1.92 -9.40
CA GLU A 56 0.27 -0.91 -8.35
C GLU A 56 -1.20 -0.59 -8.06
N LYS A 57 -2.01 -0.42 -9.10
CA LYS A 57 -3.45 -0.19 -8.96
C LYS A 57 -4.15 -1.34 -8.23
N LEU A 58 -3.79 -2.59 -8.56
CA LEU A 58 -4.33 -3.76 -7.88
C LEU A 58 -3.95 -3.79 -6.39
N LEU A 59 -2.68 -3.50 -6.07
CA LEU A 59 -2.21 -3.45 -4.68
C LEU A 59 -2.91 -2.34 -3.87
N LEU A 60 -3.13 -1.16 -4.48
CA LEU A 60 -3.87 -0.08 -3.82
C LEU A 60 -5.32 -0.48 -3.51
N ASN A 61 -6.00 -1.11 -4.47
CA ASN A 61 -7.35 -1.62 -4.25
C ASN A 61 -7.39 -2.70 -3.15
N GLU A 62 -6.40 -3.59 -3.10
CA GLU A 62 -6.30 -4.61 -2.06
C GLU A 62 -6.10 -3.99 -0.67
N ILE A 63 -5.25 -2.98 -0.55
CA ILE A 63 -5.06 -2.21 0.70
C ILE A 63 -6.36 -1.53 1.11
N GLU A 64 -7.08 -0.91 0.17
CA GLU A 64 -8.36 -0.25 0.44
C GLU A 64 -9.42 -1.24 0.94
N ASN A 65 -9.56 -2.38 0.27
CA ASN A 65 -10.46 -3.45 0.68
C ASN A 65 -10.11 -3.97 2.08
N MET A 66 -8.82 -4.12 2.38
CA MET A 66 -8.37 -4.54 3.70
C MET A 66 -8.74 -3.51 4.77
N LYS A 67 -8.57 -2.20 4.51
CA LYS A 67 -9.00 -1.14 5.43
C LYS A 67 -10.50 -1.21 5.74
N VAL A 68 -11.33 -1.41 4.71
CA VAL A 68 -12.79 -1.56 4.88
C VAL A 68 -13.10 -2.77 5.76
N HIS A 69 -12.44 -3.91 5.53
CA HIS A 69 -12.64 -5.10 6.33
C HIS A 69 -12.26 -4.90 7.81
N TYR A 70 -11.10 -4.28 8.07
CA TYR A 70 -10.66 -3.94 9.43
C TYR A 70 -11.58 -2.93 10.12
N SER A 71 -12.13 -1.96 9.38
CA SER A 71 -13.16 -1.05 9.90
C SER A 71 -14.40 -1.82 10.35
N GLY A 72 -14.89 -2.76 9.54
CA GLY A 72 -16.03 -3.59 9.91
C GLY A 72 -15.77 -4.47 11.14
N LEU A 73 -14.55 -5.03 11.25
CA LEU A 73 -14.14 -5.76 12.47
C LEU A 73 -14.10 -4.85 13.69
N THR A 74 -13.63 -3.62 13.53
CA THR A 74 -13.60 -2.62 14.61
C THR A 74 -15.01 -2.31 15.11
N ASP A 75 -15.98 -2.18 14.22
CA ASP A 75 -17.39 -1.96 14.58
C ASP A 75 -17.98 -3.18 15.32
N GLN A 76 -17.61 -4.39 14.92
CA GLN A 76 -18.00 -5.62 15.63
C GLN A 76 -17.41 -5.67 17.04
N LEU A 77 -16.14 -5.30 17.21
CA LEU A 77 -15.51 -5.20 18.54
C LEU A 77 -16.23 -4.17 19.42
N ASP A 78 -16.66 -3.04 18.85
CA ASP A 78 -17.43 -2.04 19.60
C ASP A 78 -18.81 -2.57 20.03
N MET A 79 -19.46 -3.38 19.18
CA MET A 79 -20.68 -4.09 19.56
C MET A 79 -20.42 -5.05 20.72
N LEU A 80 -19.38 -5.88 20.62
CA LEU A 80 -19.01 -6.85 21.67
C LEU A 80 -18.68 -6.15 22.99
N SER A 81 -17.97 -5.02 22.95
CA SER A 81 -17.68 -4.22 24.12
C SER A 81 -18.95 -3.69 24.79
N LYS A 82 -19.94 -3.24 24.01
CA LYS A 82 -21.25 -2.83 24.55
C LYS A 82 -21.98 -3.99 25.21
N VAL A 83 -21.98 -5.17 24.59
CA VAL A 83 -22.60 -6.38 25.15
C VAL A 83 -21.93 -6.76 26.46
N LEU A 84 -20.60 -6.78 26.50
CA LEU A 84 -19.84 -7.13 27.69
C LEU A 84 -20.09 -6.15 28.85
N ASN A 85 -20.12 -4.84 28.56
CA ASN A 85 -20.48 -3.84 29.58
C ASN A 85 -21.91 -4.03 30.11
N ASN A 86 -22.86 -4.43 29.25
CA ASN A 86 -24.22 -4.74 29.70
C ASN A 86 -24.27 -5.99 30.59
N ILE A 87 -23.46 -7.00 30.30
CA ILE A 87 -23.34 -8.20 31.14
C ILE A 87 -22.78 -7.80 32.51
N GLN A 88 -21.69 -7.04 32.54
CA GLN A 88 -21.08 -6.55 33.77
C GLN A 88 -22.07 -5.75 34.62
N GLU A 89 -22.82 -4.81 34.01
CA GLU A 89 -23.83 -4.01 34.71
C GLU A 89 -24.93 -4.87 35.33
N ARG A 90 -25.37 -5.92 34.62
CA ARG A 90 -26.41 -6.83 35.12
C ARG A 90 -25.88 -7.72 36.23
N ASP A 91 -24.66 -8.22 36.11
CA ASP A 91 -24.02 -9.03 37.14
C ASP A 91 -23.80 -8.23 38.44
N ALA A 92 -23.26 -7.02 38.31
CA ALA A 92 -23.05 -6.10 39.43
C ALA A 92 -24.37 -5.73 40.13
N ASN A 93 -25.45 -5.51 39.38
CA ASN A 93 -26.73 -5.12 39.96
C ASN A 93 -27.51 -6.29 40.57
N VAL A 94 -27.55 -7.45 39.90
CA VAL A 94 -28.45 -8.56 40.26
C VAL A 94 -27.77 -9.55 41.21
N HIS A 95 -26.62 -10.08 40.83
CA HIS A 95 -25.99 -11.17 41.57
C HIS A 95 -25.27 -10.68 42.81
N ARG A 96 -24.54 -9.57 42.69
CA ARG A 96 -23.72 -9.05 43.79
C ARG A 96 -24.51 -8.40 44.92
N THR A 97 -25.58 -7.66 44.60
CA THR A 97 -26.50 -7.10 45.62
C THR A 97 -27.23 -8.19 46.41
N LEU A 98 -27.59 -9.30 45.76
CA LEU A 98 -28.26 -10.44 46.41
C LEU A 98 -27.30 -11.31 47.21
N LEU A 99 -26.05 -11.46 46.76
CA LEU A 99 -25.04 -12.31 47.38
C LEU A 99 -24.11 -11.58 48.36
N GLY A 100 -24.21 -10.24 48.46
CA GLY A 100 -23.41 -9.41 49.37
C GLY A 100 -21.93 -9.33 49.00
N VAL A 101 -21.59 -9.45 47.71
CA VAL A 101 -20.21 -9.42 47.21
C VAL A 101 -19.95 -8.08 46.53
N ASP A 102 -18.78 -7.48 46.74
CA ASP A 102 -18.46 -6.17 46.18
C ASP A 102 -18.28 -6.23 44.64
N PRO A 103 -18.72 -5.18 43.90
CA PRO A 103 -18.50 -5.07 42.47
C PRO A 103 -17.02 -4.91 42.12
N ILE A 104 -16.63 -5.34 40.92
CA ILE A 104 -15.29 -5.09 40.39
C ILE A 104 -15.08 -3.58 40.30
N ASP A 105 -13.97 -3.10 40.86
CA ASP A 105 -13.59 -1.68 40.78
C ASP A 105 -13.46 -1.25 39.31
N GLU A 106 -14.07 -0.11 38.98
CA GLU A 106 -14.04 0.48 37.65
C GLU A 106 -12.60 0.77 37.18
N ALA A 107 -11.69 1.06 38.12
CA ALA A 107 -10.27 1.24 37.81
C ALA A 107 -9.59 -0.07 37.35
N VAL A 108 -10.01 -1.21 37.88
CA VAL A 108 -9.53 -2.55 37.46
C VAL A 108 -10.18 -2.93 36.13
N TRP A 109 -11.47 -2.62 35.96
CA TRP A 109 -12.22 -2.89 34.73
C TRP A 109 -11.70 -2.13 33.50
N ASN A 110 -11.47 -0.83 33.66
CA ASN A 110 -10.96 0.04 32.60
C ASN A 110 -9.43 0.14 32.58
N GLY A 111 -8.74 -0.58 33.48
CA GLY A 111 -7.30 -0.47 33.69
C GLY A 111 -6.51 -0.55 32.38
N GLY A 112 -5.48 0.28 32.23
CA GLY A 112 -4.67 0.35 31.02
C GLY A 112 -3.56 -0.71 30.94
N VAL A 113 -2.95 -0.83 29.76
CA VAL A 113 -1.63 -1.44 29.61
C VAL A 113 -0.61 -0.39 30.02
N GLY A 114 0.10 -0.63 31.13
CA GLY A 114 1.13 0.28 31.66
C GLY A 114 2.18 0.60 30.59
N GLY A 115 2.76 1.81 30.65
CA GLY A 115 3.53 2.57 29.65
C GLY A 115 4.61 1.90 28.79
N HIS A 116 4.35 0.70 28.28
CA HIS A 116 5.17 -0.06 27.36
C HIS A 116 4.61 0.14 25.94
N GLN A 117 5.47 0.35 24.96
CA GLN A 117 5.08 0.47 23.56
C GLN A 117 4.78 -0.93 23.00
N GLN A 118 3.58 -1.45 23.29
CA GLN A 118 3.18 -2.80 22.87
C GLN A 118 2.91 -2.93 21.37
N TYR A 119 2.80 -1.82 20.64
CA TYR A 119 2.33 -1.79 19.25
C TYR A 119 3.34 -1.16 18.28
N GLU A 120 4.64 -1.21 18.57
CA GLU A 120 5.67 -0.63 17.69
C GLU A 120 5.70 -1.26 16.30
N GLU A 121 5.38 -2.56 16.20
CA GLU A 121 5.36 -3.27 14.92
C GLU A 121 4.39 -2.65 13.92
N PHE A 122 3.35 -1.96 14.41
CA PHE A 122 2.36 -1.33 13.54
C PHE A 122 2.73 0.10 13.17
N GLN A 123 3.69 0.72 13.85
CA GLN A 123 4.13 2.08 13.55
C GLN A 123 4.88 2.20 12.21
N GLN A 124 5.45 1.09 11.73
CA GLN A 124 6.11 1.04 10.41
C GLN A 124 5.13 1.22 9.24
N TYR A 125 3.83 1.02 9.46
CA TYR A 125 2.81 1.13 8.43
C TYR A 125 2.18 2.52 8.42
N GLU A 126 2.59 3.38 7.48
CA GLU A 126 2.07 4.76 7.39
C GLU A 126 0.54 4.80 7.12
N ASN A 127 0.05 3.91 6.26
CA ASN A 127 -1.33 3.94 5.77
C ASN A 127 -2.34 3.16 6.61
N THR A 128 -1.89 2.14 7.35
CA THR A 128 -2.75 1.19 8.09
C THR A 128 -2.36 1.07 9.56
N GLY A 129 -1.22 1.61 9.97
CA GLY A 129 -0.69 1.44 11.31
C GLY A 129 -1.63 1.93 12.40
N GLN A 130 -2.21 3.13 12.23
CA GLN A 130 -3.16 3.67 13.22
C GLN A 130 -4.41 2.79 13.39
N LEU A 131 -4.96 2.27 12.28
CA LEU A 131 -6.13 1.39 12.29
C LEU A 131 -5.81 0.07 12.99
N LEU A 132 -4.65 -0.53 12.70
CA LEU A 132 -4.18 -1.75 13.33
C LEU A 132 -3.97 -1.55 14.83
N ILE A 133 -3.29 -0.47 15.23
CA ILE A 133 -3.05 -0.12 16.63
C ILE A 133 -4.37 0.06 17.37
N SER A 134 -5.34 0.79 16.80
CA SER A 134 -6.63 0.99 17.47
C SER A 134 -7.43 -0.30 17.59
N THR A 135 -7.36 -1.16 16.57
CA THR A 135 -8.05 -2.45 16.58
C THR A 135 -7.45 -3.37 17.64
N GLN A 136 -6.12 -3.50 17.67
CA GLN A 136 -5.43 -4.34 18.64
C GLN A 136 -5.67 -3.87 20.08
N LYS A 137 -5.61 -2.55 20.32
CA LYS A 137 -5.95 -1.97 21.63
C LYS A 137 -7.36 -2.33 22.10
N LYS A 138 -8.34 -2.35 21.20
CA LYS A 138 -9.71 -2.75 21.52
C LYS A 138 -9.79 -4.25 21.83
N VAL A 139 -9.12 -5.09 21.05
CA VAL A 139 -9.04 -6.54 21.29
C VAL A 139 -8.43 -6.82 22.67
N ASP A 140 -7.25 -6.25 22.97
CA ASP A 140 -6.56 -6.48 24.24
C ASP A 140 -7.38 -5.95 25.43
N LYS A 141 -8.10 -4.84 25.25
CA LYS A 141 -9.02 -4.33 26.29
C LYS A 141 -10.15 -5.33 26.54
N LEU A 142 -10.79 -5.82 25.49
CA LEU A 142 -11.89 -6.78 25.58
C LEU A 142 -11.44 -8.12 26.19
N GLU A 143 -10.28 -8.62 25.80
CA GLU A 143 -9.72 -9.87 26.32
C GLU A 143 -9.50 -9.80 27.82
N ARG A 144 -8.93 -8.68 28.32
CA ARG A 144 -8.74 -8.48 29.76
C ARG A 144 -10.06 -8.36 30.51
N GLN A 145 -11.03 -7.63 29.96
CA GLN A 145 -12.37 -7.53 30.55
C GLN A 145 -13.04 -8.90 30.63
N LEU A 146 -12.95 -9.71 29.57
CA LEU A 146 -13.46 -11.07 29.55
C LEU A 146 -12.75 -11.99 30.56
N TYR A 147 -11.43 -11.87 30.67
CA TYR A 147 -10.65 -12.63 31.66
C TYR A 147 -11.07 -12.28 33.10
N LEU A 148 -11.36 -11.02 33.39
CA LEU A 148 -11.87 -10.59 34.70
C LEU A 148 -13.26 -11.17 34.97
N GLU A 149 -14.17 -11.13 34.00
CA GLU A 149 -15.52 -11.70 34.13
C GLU A 149 -15.50 -13.22 34.35
N THR A 150 -14.61 -13.95 33.66
CA THR A 150 -14.54 -15.42 33.79
C THR A 150 -13.89 -15.89 35.10
N LYS A 151 -13.08 -15.05 35.74
CA LYS A 151 -12.40 -15.36 37.00
C LYS A 151 -13.18 -14.87 38.23
N SER A 152 -14.13 -13.94 38.02
CA SER A 152 -15.07 -13.47 39.03
C SER A 152 -16.15 -14.49 39.33
#